data_AF-A0A543KTF1-F1
#
_entry.id   AF-A0A543KTF1-F1
#
_cell.length_a   1.000
_cell.length_b   1.000
_cell.length_c   1.000
_cell.angle_alpha   90.00
_cell.angle_beta   90.00
_cell.angle_gamma   90.00
#
_symmetry.space_group_name_H-M   'P 1'
#
loop_
_entity.id
_entity.type
_entity.pdbx_description
1 polymer ?
#
loop_
_entity_poly.entity_id
_entity_poly.type
_entity_poly.pdbx_seq_one_letter_code
_entity_poly.pdbx_strand_id
1 'polypeptide(L)'
;MNENAFQAPAVEVQRRTPEVLQRIEERCAGLLPRVEAKMKTLSGRDRRPEARLVDQAAQAGTVAKRVMWLRKAADYLQEGAAHLAACRKGCSHCCHISVMVSRAEAQVIARETGAHLNTDAGQFTMQGFEEQSETIRAATLQAYGAACTFLREGSCSIYSSRPLQCRLLLNMDDDDLLCQLIENGDSNVPYLNTTEHHIASVTVLGAHQDYDDLRNWFPSGLA
;
A
#
# COMPACT_ATOMS: atom_id res chain seq x y z
N MET A 1 -20.65 19.96 -20.21
CA MET A 1 -19.21 20.04 -19.87
C MET A 1 -18.71 18.61 -19.87
N ASN A 2 -17.75 18.29 -20.75
CA ASN A 2 -17.41 16.92 -21.16
C ASN A 2 -16.95 16.04 -19.98
N GLU A 3 -17.73 15.00 -19.70
CA GLU A 3 -17.32 13.82 -18.93
C GLU A 3 -16.40 12.95 -19.79
N ASN A 4 -15.17 13.38 -20.00
CA ASN A 4 -14.11 12.44 -20.36
C ASN A 4 -13.60 11.83 -19.06
N ALA A 5 -14.23 10.73 -18.64
CA ALA A 5 -13.64 9.83 -17.66
C ALA A 5 -12.35 9.28 -18.27
N PHE A 6 -11.24 10.00 -18.10
CA PHE A 6 -9.91 9.54 -18.43
C PHE A 6 -9.60 8.35 -17.53
N GLN A 7 -9.94 7.15 -18.00
CA GLN A 7 -9.49 5.90 -17.40
C GLN A 7 -7.96 5.87 -17.52
N ALA A 8 -7.27 5.79 -16.38
CA ALA A 8 -5.86 5.45 -16.38
C ALA A 8 -5.68 4.13 -17.16
N PRO A 9 -4.62 4.00 -17.99
CA PRO A 9 -4.40 2.77 -18.73
C PRO A 9 -4.35 1.59 -17.76
N ALA A 10 -5.13 0.55 -18.03
CA ALA A 10 -5.05 -0.68 -17.27
C ALA A 10 -3.62 -1.21 -17.34
N VAL A 11 -2.99 -1.46 -16.19
CA VAL A 11 -1.75 -2.25 -16.18
C VAL A 11 -2.12 -3.65 -16.67
N GLU A 12 -1.48 -4.09 -17.74
CA GLU A 12 -1.69 -5.42 -18.30
C GLU A 12 -1.22 -6.47 -17.28
N VAL A 13 -2.16 -7.30 -16.80
CA VAL A 13 -1.82 -8.49 -16.04
C VAL A 13 -1.23 -9.49 -17.05
N GLN A 14 0.07 -9.75 -16.92
CA GLN A 14 0.78 -10.62 -17.85
C GLN A 14 0.29 -12.05 -17.74
N ARG A 15 0.13 -12.71 -18.89
CA ARG A 15 -0.11 -14.15 -18.93
C ARG A 15 1.06 -14.90 -18.34
N ARG A 16 0.77 -15.98 -17.64
CA ARG A 16 1.79 -16.86 -17.04
C ARG A 16 2.43 -17.78 -18.09
N THR A 17 3.21 -17.22 -19.02
CA THR A 17 3.92 -17.99 -20.04
C THR A 17 5.29 -18.47 -19.54
N PRO A 18 5.89 -19.51 -20.16
CA PRO A 18 7.25 -19.96 -19.81
C PRO A 18 8.29 -18.83 -19.87
N GLU A 19 8.19 -17.92 -20.83
CA GLU A 19 9.11 -16.80 -21.00
C GLU A 19 9.02 -15.79 -19.84
N VAL A 20 7.78 -15.48 -19.40
CA VAL A 20 7.55 -14.61 -18.23
C VAL A 20 8.09 -15.26 -16.97
N LEU A 21 7.86 -16.57 -16.78
CA LEU A 21 8.36 -17.32 -15.63
C LEU A 21 9.89 -17.37 -15.60
N GLN A 22 10.53 -17.63 -16.75
CA GLN A 22 11.98 -17.61 -16.87
C GLN A 22 12.56 -16.24 -16.49
N ARG A 23 11.94 -15.16 -16.97
CA ARG A 23 12.40 -13.79 -16.65
C ARG A 23 12.31 -13.49 -15.15
N ILE A 24 11.28 -14.00 -14.47
CA ILE A 24 11.14 -13.87 -13.01
C ILE A 24 12.20 -14.69 -12.30
N GLU A 25 12.43 -15.93 -12.72
CA GLU A 25 13.45 -16.80 -12.14
C GLU A 25 14.85 -16.18 -12.26
N GLU A 26 15.20 -15.70 -13.45
CA GLU A 26 16.44 -14.96 -13.71
C GLU A 26 16.54 -13.71 -12.83
N ARG A 27 15.43 -13.00 -12.62
CA ARG A 27 15.42 -11.84 -11.74
C ARG A 27 15.60 -12.22 -10.26
N CYS A 28 14.97 -13.30 -9.82
CA CYS A 28 15.10 -13.82 -8.46
C CYS A 28 16.52 -14.34 -8.17
N ALA A 29 17.26 -14.75 -9.20
CA ALA A 29 18.67 -15.12 -9.05
C ALA A 29 19.48 -13.95 -8.46
N GLY A 30 20.10 -14.18 -7.30
CA GLY A 30 20.87 -13.17 -6.57
C GLY A 30 20.03 -12.12 -5.83
N LEU A 31 18.71 -12.27 -5.73
CA LEU A 31 17.82 -11.32 -5.05
C LEU A 31 18.22 -11.07 -3.58
N LEU A 32 18.48 -12.15 -2.84
CA LEU A 32 18.81 -12.08 -1.42
C LEU A 32 20.06 -11.21 -1.15
N PRO A 33 21.24 -11.46 -1.75
CA PRO A 33 22.39 -10.57 -1.58
C PRO A 33 22.13 -9.10 -1.93
N ARG A 34 21.34 -8.81 -2.98
CA ARG A 34 21.00 -7.41 -3.36
C ARG A 34 20.17 -6.72 -2.28
N VAL A 35 19.16 -7.40 -1.77
CA VAL A 35 18.27 -6.88 -0.72
C VAL A 35 19.04 -6.73 0.60
N GLU A 36 19.85 -7.72 0.99
CA GLU A 36 20.67 -7.67 2.20
C GLU A 36 21.65 -6.49 2.20
N ALA A 37 22.28 -6.20 1.06
CA ALA A 37 23.16 -5.05 0.92
C ALA A 37 22.42 -3.73 1.22
N LYS A 38 21.19 -3.56 0.73
CA LYS A 38 20.34 -2.39 1.02
C LYS A 38 19.88 -2.36 2.47
N MET A 39 19.49 -3.50 3.05
CA MET A 39 19.12 -3.59 4.46
C MET A 39 20.28 -3.17 5.38
N LYS A 40 21.52 -3.52 5.03
CA LYS A 40 22.72 -3.09 5.75
C LYS A 40 22.93 -1.57 5.70
N THR A 41 22.56 -0.90 4.61
CA THR A 41 22.57 0.57 4.53
C THR A 41 21.54 1.20 5.50
N LEU A 42 20.41 0.53 5.71
CA LEU A 42 19.36 1.01 6.61
C LEU A 42 19.62 0.69 8.09
N SER A 43 20.33 -0.39 8.42
CA SER A 43 20.51 -0.87 9.80
C SER A 43 21.24 0.11 10.72
N GLY A 44 22.07 1.00 10.17
CA GLY A 44 22.79 2.04 10.93
C GLY A 44 22.00 3.32 11.18
N ARG A 45 20.74 3.43 10.69
CA ARG A 45 19.95 4.65 10.81
C ARG A 45 19.37 4.83 12.20
N ASP A 46 19.33 6.08 12.65
CA ASP A 46 18.62 6.45 13.87
C ASP A 46 17.09 6.37 13.66
N ARG A 47 16.47 5.36 14.28
CA ARG A 47 15.01 5.15 14.28
C ARG A 47 14.31 5.79 15.48
N ARG A 48 15.02 6.50 16.37
CA ARG A 48 14.39 7.19 17.51
C ARG A 48 13.38 8.27 17.07
N PRO A 49 13.60 9.05 16.01
CA PRO A 49 12.59 10.00 15.53
C PRO A 49 11.32 9.30 15.07
N GLU A 50 11.45 8.20 14.34
CA GLU A 50 10.35 7.33 13.89
C GLU A 50 9.52 6.82 15.08
N ALA A 51 10.18 6.23 16.09
CA ALA A 51 9.53 5.73 17.29
C ALA A 51 8.75 6.83 18.04
N ARG A 52 9.33 8.03 18.18
CA ARG A 52 8.64 9.17 18.78
C ARG A 52 7.38 9.56 18.01
N LEU A 53 7.37 9.47 16.68
CA LEU A 53 6.18 9.75 15.87
C LEU A 53 5.08 8.72 16.13
N VAL A 54 5.44 7.44 16.30
CA VAL A 54 4.49 6.39 16.71
C VAL A 54 3.95 6.66 18.13
N ASP A 55 4.79 7.07 19.07
CA ASP A 55 4.35 7.45 20.42
C ASP A 55 3.36 8.64 20.39
N GLN A 56 3.64 9.65 19.56
CA GLN A 56 2.72 10.76 19.35
C GLN A 56 1.38 10.30 18.74
N ALA A 57 1.40 9.27 17.88
CA ALA A 57 0.18 8.67 17.37
C ALA A 57 -0.64 8.01 18.50
N ALA A 58 -0.01 7.24 19.37
CA ALA A 58 -0.67 6.58 20.51
C ALA A 58 -1.29 7.60 21.49
N GLN A 59 -0.61 8.73 21.72
CA GLN A 59 -1.04 9.78 22.66
C GLN A 59 -2.02 10.78 22.05
N ALA A 60 -2.26 10.75 20.74
CA ALA A 60 -3.08 11.75 20.09
C ALA A 60 -4.57 11.63 20.47
N GLY A 61 -5.16 12.76 20.87
CA GLY A 61 -6.53 12.86 21.36
C GLY A 61 -7.63 12.74 20.30
N THR A 62 -7.30 12.61 19.02
CA THR A 62 -8.30 12.44 17.94
C THR A 62 -7.80 11.44 16.91
N VAL A 63 -8.71 10.61 16.34
CA VAL A 63 -8.39 9.64 15.28
C VAL A 63 -7.64 10.27 14.10
N ALA A 64 -8.06 11.46 13.64
CA ALA A 64 -7.38 12.16 12.54
C ALA A 64 -5.90 12.47 12.87
N LYS A 65 -5.62 12.93 14.09
CA LYS A 65 -4.23 13.13 14.55
C LYS A 65 -3.46 11.81 14.68
N ARG A 66 -4.10 10.72 15.11
CA ARG A 66 -3.47 9.39 15.16
C ARG A 66 -3.01 8.95 13.78
N VAL A 67 -3.92 9.01 12.78
CA VAL A 67 -3.61 8.72 11.37
C VAL A 67 -2.48 9.61 10.85
N MET A 68 -2.54 10.91 11.13
CA MET A 68 -1.51 11.87 10.72
C MET A 68 -0.13 11.53 11.28
N TRP A 69 -0.03 11.17 12.57
CA TRP A 69 1.25 10.78 13.18
C TRP A 69 1.77 9.42 12.68
N LEU A 70 0.89 8.44 12.47
CA LEU A 70 1.26 7.17 11.83
C LEU A 70 1.81 7.38 10.42
N ARG A 71 1.16 8.25 9.62
CA ARG A 71 1.64 8.63 8.29
C ARG A 71 3.00 9.31 8.35
N LYS A 72 3.23 10.22 9.31
CA LYS A 72 4.54 10.86 9.50
C LYS A 72 5.64 9.85 9.86
N ALA A 73 5.34 8.84 10.68
CA ALA A 73 6.30 7.77 10.98
C ALA A 73 6.66 6.99 9.71
N ALA A 74 5.64 6.62 8.90
CA ALA A 74 5.86 5.96 7.62
C ALA A 74 6.62 6.84 6.61
N ASP A 75 6.35 8.15 6.58
CA ASP A 75 7.07 9.09 5.72
C ASP A 75 8.54 9.20 6.14
N TYR A 76 8.84 9.22 7.44
CA TYR A 76 10.23 9.20 7.93
C TYR A 76 10.98 7.94 7.48
N LEU A 77 10.34 6.76 7.57
CA LEU A 77 10.90 5.52 7.04
C LEU A 77 11.11 5.61 5.52
N GLN A 78 10.10 6.09 4.80
CA GLN A 78 10.11 6.19 3.34
C GLN A 78 11.21 7.12 2.85
N GLU A 79 11.33 8.31 3.41
CA GLU A 79 12.40 9.27 3.10
C GLU A 79 13.78 8.65 3.31
N GLY A 80 13.87 7.76 4.31
CA GLY A 80 15.09 7.04 4.61
C GLY A 80 15.46 5.92 3.65
N ALA A 81 14.48 5.28 3.02
CA ALA A 81 14.67 4.09 2.20
C ALA A 81 14.41 4.34 0.70
N ALA A 82 13.77 5.44 0.31
CA ALA A 82 13.31 5.69 -1.06
C ALA A 82 14.43 5.61 -2.10
N HIS A 83 15.64 6.06 -1.76
CA HIS A 83 16.80 6.02 -2.66
C HIS A 83 17.34 4.60 -2.94
N LEU A 84 16.92 3.60 -2.16
CA LEU A 84 17.29 2.20 -2.32
C LEU A 84 16.18 1.39 -3.02
N ALA A 85 14.96 1.93 -3.07
CA ALA A 85 13.81 1.27 -3.63
C ALA A 85 13.81 1.34 -5.17
N ALA A 86 13.24 0.33 -5.83
CA ALA A 86 12.97 0.34 -7.26
C ALA A 86 11.91 1.39 -7.68
N CYS A 87 11.15 1.89 -6.70
CA CYS A 87 10.06 2.84 -6.92
C CYS A 87 10.58 4.17 -7.47
N ARG A 88 10.06 4.58 -8.63
CA ARG A 88 10.37 5.85 -9.29
C ARG A 88 9.11 6.64 -9.59
N LYS A 89 9.23 7.95 -9.85
CA LYS A 89 8.11 8.77 -10.31
C LYS A 89 7.49 8.13 -11.56
N GLY A 90 6.17 7.95 -11.57
CA GLY A 90 5.45 7.27 -12.65
C GLY A 90 5.35 5.74 -12.50
N CYS A 91 5.95 5.13 -11.48
CA CYS A 91 5.68 3.73 -11.13
C CYS A 91 4.34 3.62 -10.42
N SER A 92 3.42 2.80 -10.96
CA SER A 92 2.06 2.63 -10.44
C SER A 92 1.66 1.16 -10.21
N HIS A 93 2.60 0.23 -10.11
CA HIS A 93 2.29 -1.20 -9.89
C HIS A 93 1.47 -1.42 -8.61
N CYS A 94 1.84 -0.75 -7.51
CA CYS A 94 1.08 -0.83 -6.26
C CYS A 94 -0.34 -0.24 -6.33
N CYS A 95 -0.63 0.59 -7.35
CA CYS A 95 -1.97 1.11 -7.59
C CYS A 95 -2.88 0.07 -8.27
N HIS A 96 -2.37 -1.12 -8.60
CA HIS A 96 -3.12 -2.20 -9.24
C HIS A 96 -3.18 -3.48 -8.38
N ILE A 97 -2.85 -3.36 -7.09
CA ILE A 97 -3.03 -4.43 -6.11
C ILE A 97 -3.99 -3.97 -5.01
N SER A 98 -4.38 -4.93 -4.15
CA SER A 98 -5.19 -4.68 -2.97
C SER A 98 -4.49 -3.72 -2.00
N VAL A 99 -5.24 -2.75 -1.48
CA VAL A 99 -4.80 -1.81 -0.45
C VAL A 99 -5.87 -1.81 0.63
N MET A 100 -5.67 -2.65 1.65
CA MET A 100 -6.56 -2.72 2.81
C MET A 100 -6.38 -1.47 3.69
N VAL A 101 -7.46 -0.75 3.92
CA VAL A 101 -7.48 0.53 4.65
C VAL A 101 -8.54 0.48 5.73
N SER A 102 -8.20 1.00 6.91
CA SER A 102 -9.15 1.11 8.02
C SER A 102 -10.20 2.19 7.75
N ARG A 103 -11.40 2.07 8.35
CA ARG A 103 -12.42 3.12 8.31
C ARG A 103 -11.89 4.46 8.81
N ALA A 104 -11.07 4.45 9.86
CA ALA A 104 -10.39 5.65 10.38
C ALA A 104 -9.54 6.36 9.30
N GLU A 105 -8.71 5.62 8.58
CA GLU A 105 -7.92 6.18 7.48
C GLU A 105 -8.79 6.65 6.32
N ALA A 106 -9.80 5.86 5.93
CA ALA A 106 -10.72 6.23 4.86
C ALA A 106 -11.48 7.54 5.18
N GLN A 107 -11.97 7.71 6.41
CA GLN A 107 -12.59 8.96 6.84
C GLN A 107 -11.65 10.16 6.77
N VAL A 108 -10.38 9.99 7.13
CA VAL A 108 -9.36 11.05 7.03
C VAL A 108 -9.11 11.39 5.56
N ILE A 109 -8.95 10.39 4.70
CA ILE A 109 -8.77 10.59 3.25
C ILE A 109 -9.96 11.37 2.67
N ALA A 110 -11.19 10.96 2.96
CA ALA A 110 -12.40 11.62 2.48
C ALA A 110 -12.43 13.10 2.87
N ARG A 111 -12.10 13.42 4.13
CA ARG A 111 -12.05 14.81 4.63
C ARG A 111 -10.95 15.64 3.97
N GLU A 112 -9.76 15.07 3.79
CA GLU A 112 -8.61 15.80 3.23
C GLU A 112 -8.73 16.03 1.72
N THR A 113 -9.41 15.13 1.02
CA THR A 113 -9.46 15.10 -0.45
C THR A 113 -10.80 15.55 -1.02
N GLY A 114 -11.86 15.58 -0.20
CA GLY A 114 -13.23 15.78 -0.65
C GLY A 114 -13.82 14.57 -1.37
N ALA A 115 -13.12 13.43 -1.42
CA ALA A 115 -13.63 12.23 -2.06
C ALA A 115 -14.84 11.67 -1.30
N HIS A 116 -15.85 11.22 -2.06
CA HIS A 116 -17.05 10.60 -1.48
C HIS A 116 -16.70 9.27 -0.82
N LEU A 117 -16.95 9.18 0.49
CA LEU A 117 -16.75 7.95 1.27
C LEU A 117 -18.00 7.08 1.16
N ASN A 118 -17.84 5.85 0.67
CA ASN A 118 -18.85 4.82 0.81
C ASN A 118 -18.94 4.36 2.27
N THR A 119 -20.03 4.72 2.95
CA THR A 119 -20.23 4.39 4.38
C THR A 119 -20.52 2.91 4.62
N ASP A 120 -21.00 2.20 3.59
CA ASP A 120 -21.42 0.79 3.67
C ASP A 120 -20.26 -0.18 3.44
N ALA A 121 -19.08 0.31 3.05
CA ALA A 121 -17.84 -0.46 3.02
C ALA A 121 -17.35 -0.79 4.44
N GLY A 122 -16.32 -1.64 4.54
CA GLY A 122 -15.74 -2.07 5.82
C GLY A 122 -16.17 -3.48 6.20
N GLN A 123 -15.92 -4.45 5.32
CA GLN A 123 -16.39 -5.83 5.49
C GLN A 123 -15.52 -6.69 6.43
N PHE A 124 -14.31 -6.23 6.78
CA PHE A 124 -13.32 -7.02 7.52
C PHE A 124 -12.98 -6.38 8.86
N THR A 125 -12.52 -7.19 9.81
CA THR A 125 -11.95 -6.70 11.07
C THR A 125 -10.65 -7.43 11.35
N MET A 126 -9.74 -6.81 12.12
CA MET A 126 -8.52 -7.51 12.53
C MET A 126 -8.76 -8.54 13.63
N GLN A 127 -9.86 -8.42 14.39
CA GLN A 127 -10.23 -9.37 15.42
C GLN A 127 -10.70 -10.72 14.84
N GLY A 128 -11.36 -10.70 13.68
CA GLY A 128 -11.83 -11.89 12.97
C GLY A 128 -10.85 -12.43 11.92
N PHE A 129 -9.59 -11.99 11.89
CA PHE A 129 -8.69 -12.25 10.77
C PHE A 129 -8.52 -13.73 10.43
N GLU A 130 -8.38 -14.61 11.43
CA GLU A 130 -8.21 -16.05 11.19
C GLU A 130 -9.44 -16.64 10.47
N GLU A 131 -10.64 -16.32 10.95
CA GLU A 131 -11.92 -16.78 10.39
C GLU A 131 -12.21 -16.15 9.02
N GLN A 132 -11.76 -14.91 8.81
CA GLN A 132 -12.00 -14.12 7.60
C GLN A 132 -10.89 -14.29 6.54
N SER A 133 -9.83 -15.04 6.84
CA SER A 133 -8.61 -15.13 6.02
C SER A 133 -8.87 -15.47 4.55
N GLU A 134 -9.71 -16.48 4.30
CA GLU A 134 -10.09 -16.89 2.94
C GLU A 134 -10.93 -15.83 2.21
N THR A 135 -11.82 -15.14 2.92
CA THR A 135 -12.61 -14.04 2.35
C THR A 135 -11.75 -12.83 2.03
N ILE A 136 -10.82 -12.48 2.92
CA ILE A 136 -9.84 -11.39 2.69
C ILE A 136 -8.95 -11.73 1.49
N ARG A 137 -8.54 -12.99 1.36
CA ARG A 137 -7.77 -13.49 0.21
C ARG A 137 -8.58 -13.36 -1.09
N ALA A 138 -9.85 -13.74 -1.08
CA ALA A 138 -10.74 -13.59 -2.24
C ALA A 138 -10.92 -12.11 -2.63
N ALA A 139 -11.16 -11.21 -1.67
CA ALA A 139 -11.27 -9.78 -1.92
C ALA A 139 -9.97 -9.18 -2.47
N THR A 140 -8.82 -9.64 -1.96
CA THR A 140 -7.49 -9.23 -2.46
C THR A 140 -7.28 -9.64 -3.91
N LEU A 141 -7.68 -10.87 -4.29
CA LEU A 141 -7.62 -11.35 -5.66
C LEU A 141 -8.57 -10.58 -6.59
N GLN A 142 -9.76 -10.21 -6.10
CA GLN A 142 -10.72 -9.42 -6.87
C GLN A 142 -10.19 -8.02 -7.22
N ALA A 143 -9.41 -7.40 -6.32
CA ALA A 143 -8.79 -6.09 -6.57
C ALA A 143 -7.52 -6.16 -7.45
N TYR A 144 -6.97 -7.35 -7.69
CA TYR A 144 -5.73 -7.54 -8.43
C TYR A 144 -5.88 -7.17 -9.91
N GLY A 145 -4.98 -6.33 -10.43
CA GLY A 145 -5.04 -5.78 -11.78
C GLY A 145 -5.95 -4.57 -11.93
N ALA A 146 -6.89 -4.34 -11.01
CA ALA A 146 -7.80 -3.21 -11.08
C ALA A 146 -7.10 -1.90 -10.68
N ALA A 147 -7.19 -0.88 -11.53
CA ALA A 147 -6.63 0.44 -11.21
C ALA A 147 -7.28 1.04 -9.95
N CYS A 148 -6.45 1.63 -9.08
CA CYS A 148 -6.92 2.40 -7.93
C CYS A 148 -7.78 3.58 -8.38
N THR A 149 -8.86 3.86 -7.65
CA THR A 149 -9.77 4.99 -7.90
C THR A 149 -9.07 6.36 -7.97
N PHE A 150 -7.93 6.51 -7.28
CA PHE A 150 -7.11 7.74 -7.25
C PHE A 150 -5.92 7.72 -8.23
N LEU A 151 -5.79 6.72 -9.08
CA LEU A 151 -4.73 6.69 -10.09
C LEU A 151 -5.10 7.62 -11.27
N ARG A 152 -4.23 8.58 -11.58
CA ARG A 152 -4.36 9.49 -12.74
C ARG A 152 -3.00 9.59 -13.42
N GLU A 153 -2.94 9.31 -14.72
CA GLU A 153 -1.72 9.45 -15.53
C GLU A 153 -0.46 8.82 -14.89
N GLY A 154 -0.60 7.61 -14.36
CA GLY A 154 0.52 6.89 -13.71
C GLY A 154 0.94 7.44 -12.34
N SER A 155 0.18 8.38 -11.76
CA SER A 155 0.45 8.99 -10.46
C SER A 155 -0.79 8.99 -9.56
N CYS A 156 -0.58 8.96 -8.24
CA CYS A 156 -1.68 9.06 -7.28
C CYS A 156 -2.16 10.51 -7.16
N SER A 157 -3.44 10.78 -7.45
CA SER A 157 -4.04 12.11 -7.34
C SER A 157 -4.16 12.62 -5.90
N ILE A 158 -4.11 11.71 -4.92
CA ILE A 158 -4.15 12.02 -3.48
C ILE A 158 -2.80 11.77 -2.81
N TYR A 159 -1.68 11.98 -3.51
CA TYR A 159 -0.34 11.56 -3.07
C TYR A 159 -0.01 11.93 -1.61
N SER A 160 -0.35 13.16 -1.19
CA SER A 160 -0.14 13.68 0.17
C SER A 160 -1.05 13.05 1.23
N SER A 161 -2.21 12.52 0.81
CA SER A 161 -3.22 11.88 1.65
C SER A 161 -3.23 10.35 1.52
N ARG A 162 -2.23 9.75 0.86
CA ARG A 162 -2.13 8.28 0.70
C ARG A 162 -2.28 7.54 2.04
N PRO A 163 -2.98 6.38 2.05
CA PRO A 163 -3.09 5.55 3.24
C PRO A 163 -1.73 5.01 3.66
N LEU A 164 -1.63 4.53 4.90
CA LEU A 164 -0.40 4.04 5.49
C LEU A 164 0.22 2.90 4.66
N GLN A 165 -0.60 1.95 4.21
CA GLN A 165 -0.19 0.83 3.36
C GLN A 165 0.55 1.31 2.10
N CYS A 166 0.08 2.37 1.44
CA CYS A 166 0.71 2.91 0.24
C CYS A 166 2.03 3.65 0.50
N ARG A 167 2.29 4.08 1.74
CA ARG A 167 3.56 4.76 2.13
C ARG A 167 4.64 3.74 2.47
N LEU A 168 4.24 2.61 3.05
CA LEU A 168 5.13 1.57 3.56
C LEU A 168 5.56 0.55 2.49
N LEU A 169 4.81 0.46 1.39
CA LEU A 169 5.09 -0.52 0.34
C LEU A 169 6.25 -0.07 -0.57
N LEU A 170 7.47 -0.53 -0.24
CA LEU A 170 8.70 -0.21 -0.97
C LEU A 170 9.36 -1.48 -1.50
N ASN A 171 9.48 -1.63 -2.82
CA ASN A 171 10.23 -2.72 -3.44
C ASN A 171 11.73 -2.48 -3.29
N MET A 172 12.42 -3.36 -2.56
CA MET A 172 13.86 -3.26 -2.29
C MET A 172 14.74 -3.99 -3.31
N ASP A 173 14.19 -4.49 -4.41
CA ASP A 173 14.98 -4.93 -5.56
C ASP A 173 15.50 -3.73 -6.37
N ASP A 174 16.33 -3.96 -7.38
CA ASP A 174 16.96 -2.88 -8.17
C ASP A 174 16.04 -2.25 -9.24
N ASP A 175 14.97 -2.94 -9.61
CA ASP A 175 13.99 -2.52 -10.60
C ASP A 175 12.60 -3.08 -10.27
N ASP A 176 11.62 -2.69 -11.08
CA ASP A 176 10.21 -2.96 -10.89
C ASP A 176 9.71 -4.27 -11.54
N LEU A 177 10.60 -5.13 -12.06
CA LEU A 177 10.22 -6.35 -12.78
C LEU A 177 9.35 -7.28 -11.94
N LEU A 178 9.71 -7.48 -10.67
CA LEU A 178 8.95 -8.32 -9.75
C LEU A 178 7.60 -7.69 -9.33
N CYS A 179 7.45 -6.37 -9.47
CA CYS A 179 6.18 -5.70 -9.19
C CYS A 179 5.16 -5.83 -10.32
N GLN A 180 5.57 -6.28 -11.50
CA GLN A 180 4.66 -6.43 -12.63
C GLN A 180 3.66 -7.55 -12.35
N LEU A 181 2.41 -7.29 -12.71
CA LEU A 181 1.32 -8.21 -12.40
C LEU A 181 1.30 -9.41 -13.34
N ILE A 182 1.05 -10.60 -12.81
CA ILE A 182 1.05 -11.88 -13.51
C ILE A 182 -0.16 -12.70 -13.06
N GLU A 183 -0.85 -13.35 -14.00
CA GLU A 183 -1.97 -14.24 -13.71
C GLU A 183 -1.57 -15.35 -12.73
N ASN A 184 -2.30 -15.46 -11.60
CA ASN A 184 -2.04 -16.44 -10.55
C ASN A 184 -0.57 -16.46 -10.09
N GLY A 185 0.13 -15.32 -10.18
CA GLY A 185 1.53 -15.20 -9.81
C GLY A 185 1.70 -14.99 -8.31
N ASP A 186 2.69 -15.66 -7.72
CA ASP A 186 3.15 -15.34 -6.37
C ASP A 186 3.88 -14.00 -6.37
N SER A 187 3.62 -13.18 -5.35
CA SER A 187 4.33 -11.92 -5.16
C SER A 187 5.71 -12.19 -4.58
N ASN A 188 6.73 -12.30 -5.44
CA ASN A 188 8.14 -12.41 -5.04
C ASN A 188 8.82 -11.05 -4.79
N VAL A 189 8.04 -9.97 -4.71
CA VAL A 189 8.59 -8.62 -4.48
C VAL A 189 9.22 -8.55 -3.09
N PRO A 190 10.52 -8.19 -2.97
CA PRO A 190 11.17 -8.02 -1.68
C PRO A 190 10.76 -6.67 -1.06
N TYR A 191 9.56 -6.59 -0.51
CA TYR A 191 9.14 -5.38 0.17
C TYR A 191 9.97 -5.12 1.43
N LEU A 192 10.24 -3.84 1.71
CA LEU A 192 10.80 -3.42 2.99
C LEU A 192 9.91 -3.94 4.13
N ASN A 193 10.54 -4.56 5.14
CA ASN A 193 9.79 -5.05 6.30
C ASN A 193 9.22 -3.87 7.10
N THR A 194 7.91 -3.73 7.07
CA THR A 194 7.15 -2.64 7.71
C THR A 194 6.15 -3.16 8.74
N THR A 195 6.32 -4.41 9.17
CA THR A 195 5.46 -5.10 10.14
C THR A 195 5.22 -4.27 11.40
N GLU A 196 6.25 -3.61 11.94
CA GLU A 196 6.12 -2.74 13.12
C GLU A 196 5.13 -1.59 12.92
N HIS A 197 5.08 -0.99 11.72
CA HIS A 197 4.13 0.08 11.41
C HIS A 197 2.70 -0.44 11.23
N HIS A 198 2.54 -1.62 10.64
CA HIS A 198 1.21 -2.25 10.54
C HIS A 198 0.66 -2.59 11.92
N ILE A 199 1.48 -3.17 12.80
CA ILE A 199 1.12 -3.44 14.19
C ILE A 199 0.76 -2.12 14.90
N ALA A 200 1.61 -1.10 14.79
CA ALA A 200 1.34 0.21 15.39
C ALA A 200 0.00 0.80 14.89
N SER A 201 -0.29 0.70 13.59
CA SER A 201 -1.56 1.15 13.01
C SER A 201 -2.76 0.44 13.65
N VAL A 202 -2.74 -0.89 13.68
CA VAL A 202 -3.82 -1.69 14.28
C VAL A 202 -3.99 -1.39 15.76
N THR A 203 -2.90 -1.25 16.51
CA THR A 203 -2.96 -0.94 17.95
C THR A 203 -3.45 0.48 18.23
N VAL A 204 -2.94 1.48 17.51
CA VAL A 204 -3.23 2.91 17.74
C VAL A 204 -4.63 3.30 17.26
N LEU A 205 -5.07 2.78 16.10
CA LEU A 205 -6.40 3.01 15.57
C LEU A 205 -7.45 2.08 16.19
N GLY A 206 -7.02 0.90 16.65
CA GLY A 206 -7.85 -0.11 17.31
C GLY A 206 -8.13 -1.32 16.42
N ALA A 207 -8.02 -2.52 16.98
CA ALA A 207 -8.26 -3.78 16.25
C ALA A 207 -9.74 -3.99 15.84
N HIS A 208 -10.65 -3.23 16.45
CA HIS A 208 -12.09 -3.22 16.14
C HIS A 208 -12.44 -2.37 14.91
N GLN A 209 -11.46 -1.67 14.32
CA GLN A 209 -11.72 -0.91 13.10
C GLN A 209 -12.17 -1.85 11.98
N ASP A 210 -13.13 -1.39 11.19
CA ASP A 210 -13.47 -2.04 9.94
C ASP A 210 -12.38 -1.76 8.90
N TYR A 211 -12.08 -2.76 8.09
CA TYR A 211 -11.14 -2.70 6.98
C TYR A 211 -11.84 -3.09 5.69
N ASP A 212 -11.37 -2.51 4.60
CA ASP A 212 -11.77 -2.87 3.25
C ASP A 212 -10.69 -2.44 2.25
N ASP A 213 -10.77 -2.92 1.01
CA ASP A 213 -9.94 -2.38 -0.07
C ASP A 213 -10.28 -0.89 -0.28
N LEU A 214 -9.26 -0.08 -0.55
CA LEU A 214 -9.41 1.35 -0.81
C LEU A 214 -10.47 1.66 -1.90
N ARG A 215 -10.64 0.77 -2.88
CA ARG A 215 -11.64 0.94 -3.96
C ARG A 215 -13.07 0.75 -3.46
N ASN A 216 -13.29 -0.02 -2.39
CA ASN A 216 -14.62 -0.21 -1.81
C ASN A 216 -15.01 0.99 -0.94
N TRP A 217 -14.04 1.61 -0.24
CA TRP A 217 -14.23 2.88 0.46
C TRP A 217 -14.52 4.04 -0.50
N PHE A 218 -13.94 4.03 -1.70
CA PHE A 218 -14.01 5.11 -2.69
C PHE A 218 -14.28 4.57 -4.10
N PRO A 219 -15.45 3.95 -4.35
CA PRO A 219 -15.74 3.34 -5.63
C PRO A 219 -15.88 4.40 -6.72
N SER A 220 -15.42 4.07 -7.92
CA SER A 220 -15.54 4.94 -9.09
C SER A 220 -17.02 5.22 -9.39
N GLY A 221 -17.38 6.50 -9.60
CA GLY A 221 -18.72 6.89 -10.02
C GLY A 221 -19.69 7.26 -8.89
N LEU A 222 -19.26 7.32 -7.63
CA LEU A 222 -20.00 8.04 -6.58
C LEU A 222 -19.69 9.54 -6.70
N ALA A 223 -20.67 10.30 -7.20
CA ALA A 223 -20.65 11.77 -7.29
C ALA A 223 -21.20 12.40 -6.00
#